data_AF-A0A844X2S9-F1
#
_entry.id   AF-A0A844X2S9-F1
#
_cell.length_a   1.000
_cell.length_b   1.000
_cell.length_c   1.000
_cell.angle_alpha   90.00
_cell.angle_beta   90.00
_cell.angle_gamma   90.00
#
_symmetry.space_group_name_H-M   'P 1'
#
loop_
_entity.id
_entity.type
_entity.pdbx_description
1 polymer ?
#
loop_
_entity_poly.entity_id
_entity_poly.type
_entity_poly.pdbx_seq_one_letter_code
_entity_poly.pdbx_strand_id
1 'polypeptide(L)'
;MIILIYIAYYFFSILPIMISYRFRKYTIFDYQYNKKLKWQRRIMLVFNYVALAVQVIIEGELKRIVPSNPDYGPIALSAFIFLIVYTIFPISWLESPKEYLTKKKKKWK
;
A
#
# COMPACT_ATOMS: atom_id res chain seq x y z
N MET A 1 5.36 2.44 -25.40
CA MET A 1 5.47 3.27 -24.18
C MET A 1 4.35 3.04 -23.19
N ILE A 2 3.08 3.13 -23.59
CA ILE A 2 1.91 3.01 -22.68
C ILE A 2 1.87 1.66 -21.92
N ILE A 3 2.15 0.54 -22.61
CA ILE A 3 2.19 -0.80 -21.97
C ILE A 3 3.27 -0.89 -20.87
N LEU A 4 4.44 -0.29 -21.09
CA LEU A 4 5.52 -0.26 -20.08
C LEU A 4 5.11 0.54 -18.84
N ILE A 5 4.38 1.64 -19.03
CA ILE A 5 3.82 2.44 -17.92
C ILE A 5 2.87 1.60 -17.09
N TYR A 6 2.01 0.80 -17.73
CA TYR A 6 1.12 -0.12 -17.01
C TYR A 6 1.87 -1.24 -16.28
N ILE A 7 2.86 -1.88 -16.91
CA ILE A 7 3.66 -2.92 -16.26
C ILE A 7 4.36 -2.35 -15.02
N ALA A 8 4.98 -1.18 -15.13
CA ALA A 8 5.60 -0.49 -14.00
C ALA A 8 4.55 -0.17 -12.92
N TYR A 9 3.38 0.33 -13.31
CA TYR A 9 2.29 0.65 -12.40
C TYR A 9 1.83 -0.56 -11.57
N TYR A 10 1.60 -1.71 -12.21
CA TYR A 10 1.19 -2.93 -11.50
C TYR A 10 2.31 -3.45 -10.60
N PHE A 11 3.57 -3.39 -11.04
CA PHE A 11 4.72 -3.76 -10.21
C PHE A 11 4.81 -2.90 -8.94
N PHE A 12 4.69 -1.57 -9.07
CA PHE A 12 4.66 -0.65 -7.95
C PHE A 12 3.41 -0.79 -7.06
N SER A 13 2.33 -1.38 -7.56
CA SER A 13 1.12 -1.67 -6.77
C SER A 13 1.26 -2.93 -5.91
N ILE A 14 2.07 -3.90 -6.33
CA ILE A 14 2.24 -5.17 -5.59
C ILE A 14 3.24 -5.02 -4.43
N LEU A 15 4.27 -4.18 -4.60
CA LEU A 15 5.31 -3.96 -3.59
C LEU A 15 4.78 -3.50 -2.22
N PRO A 16 3.89 -2.48 -2.12
CA PRO A 16 3.33 -2.04 -0.84
C PRO A 16 2.57 -3.15 -0.11
N ILE A 17 1.85 -4.00 -0.84
CA ILE A 17 1.13 -5.16 -0.28
C ILE A 17 2.12 -6.14 0.35
N MET A 18 3.18 -6.52 -0.38
CA MET A 18 4.16 -7.49 0.10
C MET A 18 4.86 -6.99 1.37
N ILE A 19 5.23 -5.71 1.36
CA ILE A 19 5.83 -5.04 2.52
C ILE A 19 4.84 -5.08 3.68
N SER A 20 3.62 -4.61 3.50
CA SER A 20 2.64 -4.55 4.59
C SER A 20 2.23 -5.93 5.10
N TYR A 21 2.13 -6.93 4.22
CA TYR A 21 1.87 -8.31 4.59
C TYR A 21 2.97 -8.88 5.48
N ARG A 22 4.25 -8.59 5.19
CA ARG A 22 5.37 -8.98 6.04
C ARG A 22 5.26 -8.38 7.44
N PHE A 23 4.93 -7.08 7.53
CA PHE A 23 4.84 -6.39 8.83
C PHE A 23 3.57 -6.70 9.62
N ARG A 24 2.53 -7.24 8.97
CA ARG A 24 1.25 -7.65 9.59
C ARG A 24 1.40 -8.76 10.62
N LYS A 25 2.51 -9.52 10.57
CA LYS A 25 2.81 -10.59 11.54
C LYS A 25 3.23 -10.05 12.90
N TYR A 26 3.70 -8.80 12.96
CA TYR A 26 4.19 -8.19 14.19
C TYR A 26 3.11 -7.36 14.89
N THR A 27 3.13 -7.41 16.21
CA THR A 27 2.21 -6.70 17.10
C THR A 27 2.84 -5.44 17.66
N ILE A 28 2.04 -4.59 18.31
CA ILE A 28 2.52 -3.39 19.00
C ILE A 28 3.65 -3.71 19.99
N PHE A 29 3.57 -4.85 20.69
CA PHE A 29 4.61 -5.27 21.66
C PHE A 29 5.95 -5.56 20.97
N ASP A 30 5.94 -6.21 19.81
CA ASP A 30 7.18 -6.49 19.05
C ASP A 30 7.90 -5.18 18.68
N TYR A 31 7.13 -4.15 18.31
CA TYR A 31 7.68 -2.82 18.01
C TYR A 31 8.10 -2.02 19.24
N GLN A 32 7.58 -2.35 20.43
CA GLN A 32 7.94 -1.67 21.68
C GLN A 32 9.34 -2.09 22.14
N TYR A 33 9.66 -3.38 22.04
CA TYR A 33 10.92 -3.93 22.54
C TYR A 33 12.02 -4.02 21.47
N ASN A 34 11.68 -4.05 20.18
CA ASN A 34 12.67 -4.14 19.10
C ASN A 34 12.85 -2.81 18.34
N LYS A 35 13.88 -2.04 18.72
CA LYS A 35 14.22 -0.74 18.11
C LYS A 35 14.54 -0.84 16.62
N LYS A 36 15.19 -1.93 16.18
CA LYS A 36 15.53 -2.18 14.77
C LYS A 36 14.27 -2.40 13.93
N LEU A 37 13.34 -3.23 14.43
CA LEU A 37 12.08 -3.51 13.76
C LEU A 37 11.19 -2.25 13.64
N LYS A 38 11.16 -1.43 14.69
CA LYS A 38 10.46 -0.13 14.68
C LYS A 38 11.02 0.82 13.63
N TRP A 39 12.34 0.88 13.48
CA TRP A 39 13.01 1.68 12.45
C TRP A 39 12.74 1.14 11.04
N GLN A 40 12.84 -0.17 10.85
CA GLN A 40 12.51 -0.81 9.57
C GLN A 40 11.06 -0.52 9.16
N ARG A 41 10.11 -0.57 10.10
CA ARG A 41 8.71 -0.19 9.83
C ARG A 41 8.60 1.23 9.31
N ARG A 42 9.26 2.20 9.96
CA ARG A 42 9.22 3.62 9.55
C ARG A 42 9.77 3.83 8.14
N ILE A 43 10.92 3.24 7.83
CA ILE A 43 11.53 3.33 6.49
C ILE A 43 10.58 2.76 5.43
N MET A 44 9.98 1.61 5.72
CA MET A 44 9.03 0.94 4.81
C MET A 44 7.74 1.73 4.65
N LEU A 45 7.32 2.46 5.69
CA LEU A 45 6.17 3.37 5.64
C LEU A 45 6.44 4.56 4.71
N VAL A 46 7.63 5.16 4.82
CA VAL A 46 8.08 6.22 3.90
C VAL A 46 8.12 5.69 2.47
N PHE A 47 8.66 4.49 2.25
CA PHE A 47 8.70 3.87 0.94
C PHE A 47 7.30 3.68 0.33
N ASN A 48 6.34 3.19 1.13
CA ASN A 48 4.96 3.04 0.66
C ASN A 48 4.30 4.39 0.32
N TYR A 49 4.60 5.45 1.07
CA TYR A 49 4.13 6.81 0.74
C TYR A 49 4.73 7.34 -0.56
N VAL A 50 6.02 7.10 -0.82
CA VAL A 50 6.65 7.45 -2.10
C VAL A 50 6.02 6.66 -3.25
N ALA A 51 5.78 5.35 -3.06
CA ALA A 51 5.11 4.52 -4.05
C ALA A 51 3.69 5.02 -4.36
N LEU A 52 2.94 5.45 -3.34
CA LEU A 52 1.62 6.07 -3.51
C LEU A 52 1.71 7.36 -4.34
N ALA A 53 2.67 8.25 -4.02
CA ALA A 53 2.85 9.49 -4.78
C ALA A 53 3.17 9.21 -6.26
N VAL A 54 4.04 8.24 -6.54
CA VAL A 54 4.35 7.81 -7.91
C VAL A 54 3.13 7.27 -8.63
N GLN A 55 2.31 6.44 -7.98
CA GLN A 55 1.09 5.92 -8.58
C GLN A 55 0.06 7.01 -8.88
N VAL A 56 -0.12 7.99 -7.99
CA VAL A 56 -1.03 9.14 -8.21
C VAL A 56 -0.58 9.93 -9.45
N ILE A 57 0.73 10.15 -9.61
CA ILE A 57 1.28 10.82 -10.80
C ILE A 57 0.97 10.01 -12.07
N ILE A 58 1.21 8.70 -12.04
CA ILE A 58 0.95 7.81 -13.19
C ILE A 58 -0.55 7.76 -13.52
N GLU A 59 -1.44 7.73 -12.52
CA GLU A 59 -2.88 7.78 -12.72
C GLU A 59 -3.32 9.11 -13.35
N GLY A 60 -2.70 10.23 -12.95
CA GLY A 60 -2.93 11.54 -13.56
C GLY A 60 -2.58 11.59 -15.04
N GLU A 61 -1.44 11.00 -15.42
CA GLU A 61 -1.04 10.85 -16.82
C GLU A 61 -1.97 9.91 -17.60
N LEU A 62 -2.40 8.80 -16.98
CA LEU A 62 -3.36 7.88 -17.58
C LEU A 62 -4.71 8.56 -17.87
N LYS A 63 -5.23 9.37 -16.94
CA LYS A 63 -6.46 10.16 -17.14
C LYS A 63 -6.35 11.15 -18.30
N ARG A 64 -5.16 11.65 -18.62
CA ARG A 64 -4.92 12.51 -19.79
C ARG A 64 -4.92 11.73 -21.11
N ILE A 65 -4.47 10.47 -21.09
CA ILE A 65 -4.33 9.62 -22.30
C ILE A 65 -5.66 8.97 -22.70
N VAL A 66 -6.51 8.59 -21.74
CA VAL A 66 -7.78 7.88 -21.98
C VAL A 66 -8.76 8.62 -22.92
N PRO A 67 -8.97 9.95 -22.81
CA PRO A 67 -9.84 10.68 -23.74
C PRO A 67 -9.38 10.60 -25.20
N SER A 68 -8.07 10.44 -25.42
CA SER A 68 -7.47 10.36 -26.75
C SER A 68 -7.43 8.93 -27.32
N ASN A 69 -7.58 7.89 -26.48
CA ASN A 69 -7.64 6.49 -26.89
C ASN A 69 -8.58 5.69 -25.96
N PRO A 70 -9.87 5.55 -26.34
CA PRO A 70 -10.89 4.95 -25.48
C PRO A 70 -10.67 3.47 -25.16
N ASP A 71 -9.90 2.75 -25.98
CA ASP A 71 -9.54 1.34 -25.76
C ASP A 71 -8.77 1.10 -24.45
N TYR A 72 -8.13 2.14 -23.90
CA TYR A 72 -7.42 2.07 -22.62
C TYR A 72 -8.30 2.36 -21.39
N GLY A 73 -9.58 2.68 -21.59
CA GLY A 73 -10.54 2.99 -20.51
C GLY A 73 -10.64 1.90 -19.43
N PRO A 74 -10.84 0.62 -19.78
CA PRO A 74 -10.89 -0.47 -18.81
C PRO A 74 -9.59 -0.60 -17.98
N ILE A 75 -8.45 -0.33 -18.63
CA ILE A 75 -7.14 -0.46 -18.00
C ILE A 75 -6.92 0.69 -17.00
N ALA A 76 -7.34 1.92 -17.34
CA ALA A 76 -7.32 3.04 -16.40
C ALA A 76 -8.24 2.83 -15.19
N LEU A 77 -9.43 2.24 -15.39
CA LEU A 77 -10.33 1.89 -14.29
C LEU A 77 -9.71 0.83 -13.37
N SER A 78 -9.06 -0.18 -13.94
CA SER A 78 -8.34 -1.18 -13.14
C SER A 78 -7.17 -0.55 -12.36
N ALA A 79 -6.44 0.40 -12.96
CA ALA A 79 -5.35 1.10 -12.30
C ALA A 79 -5.85 1.84 -11.05
N PHE A 80 -6.98 2.55 -11.18
CA PHE A 80 -7.62 3.24 -10.06
C PHE A 80 -8.03 2.29 -8.92
N ILE A 81 -8.65 1.14 -9.24
CA ILE A 81 -8.98 0.11 -8.24
C ILE A 81 -7.72 -0.38 -7.55
N PHE A 82 -6.64 -0.59 -8.29
CA PHE A 82 -5.37 -1.03 -7.72
C PHE A 82 -4.77 -0.01 -6.76
N LEU A 83 -4.86 1.29 -7.05
CA LEU A 83 -4.40 2.35 -6.15
C LEU A 83 -5.10 2.26 -4.79
N ILE A 84 -6.43 2.13 -4.81
CA ILE A 84 -7.24 2.09 -3.59
C ILE A 84 -6.97 0.80 -2.81
N VAL A 85 -7.14 -0.36 -3.46
CA VAL A 85 -7.12 -1.66 -2.79
C VAL A 85 -5.71 -2.05 -2.36
N TYR A 86 -4.71 -1.77 -3.20
CA TYR A 86 -3.37 -2.32 -3.05
C TYR A 86 -2.31 -1.33 -2.59
N THR A 87 -2.66 -0.06 -2.46
CA THR A 87 -1.73 0.95 -1.93
C THR A 87 -2.26 1.58 -0.65
N ILE A 88 -3.52 2.02 -0.61
CA ILE A 88 -4.08 2.70 0.58
C ILE A 88 -4.27 1.72 1.75
N PHE A 89 -4.92 0.57 1.52
CA PHE A 89 -5.15 -0.41 2.59
C PHE A 89 -3.85 -0.95 3.21
N PRO A 90 -2.83 -1.32 2.41
CA PRO A 90 -1.54 -1.74 2.94
C PRO A 90 -0.82 -0.67 3.76
N ILE A 91 -0.89 0.61 3.39
CA ILE A 91 -0.31 1.71 4.19
C ILE A 91 -0.98 1.77 5.57
N SER A 92 -2.31 1.72 5.61
CA SER A 92 -3.06 1.71 6.87
C SER A 92 -2.66 0.56 7.80
N TRP A 93 -2.40 -0.64 7.26
CA TRP A 93 -1.93 -1.79 8.04
C TRP A 93 -0.52 -1.60 8.60
N LEU A 94 0.33 -0.81 7.94
CA LEU A 94 1.68 -0.50 8.41
C LEU A 94 1.68 0.58 9.51
N GLU A 95 0.74 1.54 9.40
CA GLU A 95 0.51 2.59 10.39
C GLU A 95 -0.06 2.04 11.69
N SER A 96 -1.07 1.17 11.57
CA SER A 96 -1.77 0.56 12.70
C SER A 96 -1.49 -0.95 12.78
N PRO A 97 -0.33 -1.35 13.34
CA PRO A 97 -0.06 -2.75 13.61
C PRO A 97 -1.09 -3.30 14.61
N LYS A 98 -1.42 -4.58 14.47
CA LYS A 98 -2.46 -5.23 15.28
C LYS A 98 -2.20 -5.01 16.77
N GLU A 99 -3.15 -4.34 17.41
CA GLU A 99 -3.23 -4.29 18.87
C GLU A 99 -3.60 -5.70 19.34
N TYR A 100 -2.84 -6.23 20.31
CA TYR A 100 -3.02 -7.58 20.82
C TYR A 100 -4.50 -7.74 21.26
N LEU A 101 -5.22 -8.69 20.64
CA LEU A 101 -6.65 -9.01 20.87
C LEU A 101 -6.97 -9.50 22.30
N THR A 102 -6.14 -9.20 23.29
CA THR A 102 -6.19 -9.80 24.63
C THR A 102 -6.79 -8.87 25.68
N LYS A 103 -7.27 -7.67 25.30
CA LYS A 103 -8.09 -6.85 26.20
C LYS A 103 -9.59 -7.17 26.16
N LYS A 104 -10.10 -7.93 25.18
CA LYS A 104 -11.53 -8.28 25.14
C LYS A 104 -11.93 -9.42 26.08
N LYS A 105 -10.97 -10.20 26.62
CA LYS A 105 -11.24 -11.26 27.61
C LYS A 105 -11.11 -10.83 29.08
N LYS A 106 -10.71 -9.59 29.38
CA LYS A 106 -10.42 -9.13 30.77
C LYS A 106 -11.41 -8.10 31.32
N LYS A 107 -12.62 -8.04 30.76
CA LYS A 107 -13.74 -7.18 31.22
C LYS A 107 -14.99 -7.95 31.67
N TRP A 108 -14.87 -9.26 31.86
CA TRP A 108 -15.87 -10.07 32.56
C TRP A 108 -15.16 -10.68 33.76
N LYS A 109 -15.11 -9.91 34.86
CA LYS A 109 -14.80 -10.38 36.19
C LYS A 109 -15.91 -9.90 37.10
#